data_AF-A0AAV4YS19-F1
#
_entry.id   AF-A0AAV4YS19-F1
#
_cell.length_a   1.000
_cell.length_b   1.000
_cell.length_c   1.000
_cell.angle_alpha   90.00
_cell.angle_beta   90.00
_cell.angle_gamma   90.00
#
_symmetry.space_group_name_H-M   'P 1'
#
loop_
_entity.id
_entity.type
_entity.pdbx_description
1 polymer ?
#
loop_
_entity_poly.entity_id
_entity_poly.type
_entity_poly.pdbx_seq_one_letter_code
_entity_poly.pdbx_strand_id
1 'polypeptide(L)'
;MANMRLNANLRTVSFSKTVSVLEELELSSGKCVRRYKAVNVHLGTVDVNSDFSLIKELTEADVKNARFWVQEQQRLVQYAYMENQKKGLIGGCPVIKRNKGDDDKYRDHYGYIPDCRIGEFIGVIINQIPLSSPIQSVESNHSLYESIIELRKKGRLSEVFKNILNTLIEIHKKTPFTMKEWFSLFLGNKDCFLLIAAASGYKQNDFEKMLQDNHRAVRLSLIKKAIKDKSPANLLVEG
;
A
#
# COMPACT_ATOMS: atom_id res chain seq x y z
N MET A 1 31.44 16.22 6.61
CA MET A 1 30.21 16.29 5.81
C MET A 1 29.03 16.18 6.76
N ALA A 2 28.06 17.10 6.66
CA ALA A 2 26.86 17.05 7.48
C ALA A 2 25.93 15.91 7.03
N ASN A 3 25.35 15.19 7.98
CA ASN A 3 24.28 14.24 7.75
C ASN A 3 22.97 15.01 7.60
N MET A 4 22.17 14.64 6.60
CA MET A 4 20.91 15.28 6.29
C MET A 4 19.77 14.28 6.44
N ARG A 5 18.64 14.76 6.93
CA ARG A 5 17.43 13.95 7.08
C ARG A 5 16.22 14.75 6.67
N LEU A 6 15.48 14.26 5.68
CA LEU A 6 14.18 14.79 5.34
C LEU A 6 13.22 14.37 6.46
N ASN A 7 12.50 15.32 7.05
CA ASN A 7 11.55 14.99 8.10
C ASN A 7 10.26 14.45 7.48
N ALA A 8 9.47 13.70 8.25
CA ALA A 8 8.25 13.06 7.77
C ALA A 8 7.19 14.05 7.23
N ASN A 9 7.28 15.32 7.60
CA ASN A 9 6.44 16.39 7.07
C ASN A 9 6.83 16.84 5.65
N LEU A 10 7.98 16.38 5.12
CA LEU A 10 8.55 16.70 3.81
C LEU A 10 8.87 18.18 3.58
N ARG A 11 8.59 19.02 4.57
CA ARG A 11 8.79 20.47 4.53
C ARG A 11 10.09 20.89 5.18
N THR A 12 10.66 20.04 6.02
CA THR A 12 11.82 20.41 6.82
C THR A 12 12.92 19.37 6.70
N VAL A 13 14.16 19.85 6.80
CA VAL A 13 15.37 19.04 6.77
C VAL A 13 16.14 19.29 8.05
N SER A 14 16.57 18.20 8.69
CA SER A 14 17.39 18.23 9.87
C SER A 14 18.85 17.95 9.51
N PHE A 15 19.75 18.79 10.01
CA PHE A 15 21.19 18.67 9.83
C PHE A 15 21.81 18.14 11.12
N SER A 16 22.80 17.25 10.97
CA SER A 16 23.57 16.74 12.10
C SER A 16 25.01 16.43 11.69
N LYS A 17 25.92 16.33 12.66
CA LYS A 17 27.30 15.92 12.44
C LYS A 17 27.67 14.84 13.43
N THR A 18 28.31 13.79 12.95
CA THR A 18 28.89 12.78 13.84
C THR A 18 30.20 13.32 14.40
N VAL A 19 30.29 13.38 15.72
CA VAL A 19 31.49 13.75 16.47
C VAL A 19 31.90 12.61 17.39
N SER A 20 33.20 12.49 17.65
CA SER A 20 33.73 11.51 18.60
C SER A 20 33.84 12.17 19.98
N VAL A 21 33.12 11.63 20.96
CA VAL A 21 33.13 12.13 22.35
C VAL A 21 33.79 11.07 23.22
N LEU A 22 34.65 11.51 24.14
CA LEU A 22 35.24 10.64 25.16
C LEU A 22 34.21 10.38 26.26
N GLU A 23 33.87 9.12 26.49
CA GLU A 23 32.97 8.66 27.55
C GLU A 23 33.79 7.84 28.56
N GLU A 24 33.65 8.16 29.84
CA GLU A 24 34.16 7.34 30.94
C GLU A 24 33.07 6.36 31.37
N LEU A 25 33.39 5.07 31.33
CA LEU A 25 32.51 4.01 31.80
C LEU A 25 33.10 3.36 33.04
N GLU A 26 32.29 3.25 34.08
CA GLU A 26 32.60 2.42 35.23
C GLU A 26 32.10 0.99 34.97
N LEU A 27 33.02 0.04 34.96
CA LEU A 27 32.68 -1.38 34.84
C LEU A 27 32.12 -1.91 36.16
N SER A 28 31.42 -3.04 36.10
CA SER A 28 30.94 -3.76 37.30
C SER A 28 32.06 -4.17 38.27
N SER A 29 33.32 -4.16 37.82
CA SER A 29 34.51 -4.37 38.64
C SER A 29 35.03 -3.12 39.36
N GLY A 30 34.36 -1.95 39.23
CA GLY A 30 34.81 -0.66 39.76
C GLY A 30 35.94 0.01 38.97
N LYS A 31 36.35 -0.58 37.84
CA LYS A 31 37.40 -0.01 36.96
C LYS A 31 36.78 0.97 35.98
N CYS A 32 37.26 2.21 35.98
CA CYS A 32 36.91 3.21 34.96
C CYS A 32 37.71 3.00 33.67
N VAL A 33 37.02 2.95 32.54
CA VAL A 33 37.60 2.82 31.20
C VAL A 33 37.13 3.97 30.33
N ARG A 34 38.08 4.61 29.63
CA ARG A 34 37.81 5.66 28.66
C ARG A 34 37.58 5.04 27.29
N ARG A 35 36.46 5.36 26.65
CA ARG A 35 36.18 4.97 25.26
C ARG A 35 35.69 6.16 24.45
N TYR A 36 36.05 6.17 23.17
CA TYR A 36 35.46 7.11 22.22
C TYR A 36 34.13 6.56 21.71
N LYS A 37 33.10 7.42 21.72
CA LYS A 37 31.76 7.11 21.22
C LYS A 37 31.39 8.13 20.15
N ALA A 38 30.92 7.63 19.02
CA ALA A 38 30.35 8.47 17.98
C ALA A 38 28.96 8.96 18.42
N VAL A 39 28.77 10.28 18.47
CA VAL A 39 27.51 10.94 18.82
C VAL A 39 27.10 11.84 17.66
N ASN A 40 25.82 11.82 17.31
CA ASN A 40 25.27 12.75 16.33
C ASN A 40 24.82 14.02 17.03
N VAL A 41 25.47 15.14 16.71
CA VAL A 41 25.12 16.47 17.21
C VAL A 41 24.19 17.13 16.20
N HIS A 42 23.06 17.64 16.67
CA HIS A 42 22.11 18.38 15.85
C HIS A 42 22.64 19.78 15.54
N LEU A 43 22.61 20.17 14.27
CA LEU A 43 23.06 21.49 13.82
C LEU A 43 21.89 22.46 13.55
N GLY A 44 20.70 21.92 13.29
CA GLY A 44 19.50 22.72 13.05
C GLY A 44 18.47 22.00 12.18
N THR A 45 17.24 22.50 12.22
CA THR A 45 16.15 22.07 11.34
C THR A 45 15.59 23.31 10.64
N VAL A 46 15.52 23.25 9.31
CA VAL A 46 15.07 24.37 8.47
C VAL A 46 14.09 23.89 7.41
N ASP A 47 13.33 24.81 6.82
CA ASP A 47 12.45 24.49 5.68
C ASP A 47 13.29 24.08 4.46
N VAL A 48 12.78 23.15 3.65
CA VAL A 48 13.42 22.67 2.42
C VAL A 48 13.74 23.79 1.42
N ASN A 49 13.03 24.91 1.46
CA ASN A 49 13.25 26.08 0.61
C ASN A 49 14.08 27.19 1.28
N SER A 50 14.53 26.98 2.52
CA SER A 50 15.34 27.97 3.24
C SER A 50 16.74 28.09 2.67
N ASP A 51 17.38 29.22 2.91
CA ASP A 51 18.82 29.34 2.65
C ASP A 51 19.63 28.62 3.73
N PHE A 52 20.19 27.46 3.37
CA PHE A 52 21.01 26.66 4.29
C PHE A 52 22.33 27.33 4.68
N SER A 53 22.76 28.38 3.98
CA SER A 53 23.96 29.16 4.33
C SER A 53 23.84 29.81 5.72
N LEU A 54 22.62 29.99 6.21
CA LEU A 54 22.34 30.58 7.52
C LEU A 54 22.68 29.65 8.70
N ILE A 55 22.91 28.35 8.45
CA ILE A 55 23.37 27.40 9.46
C ILE A 55 24.89 27.54 9.59
N LYS A 56 25.35 28.20 10.65
CA LYS A 56 26.76 28.60 10.86
C LYS A 56 27.75 27.43 10.81
N GLU A 57 27.29 26.24 11.18
CA GLU A 57 28.09 25.03 11.29
C GLU A 57 28.26 24.30 9.95
N LEU A 58 27.56 24.72 8.89
CA LEU A 58 27.70 24.15 7.55
C LEU A 58 28.77 24.87 6.73
N THR A 59 29.60 24.09 6.04
CA THR A 59 30.53 24.64 5.04
C THR A 59 29.80 24.96 3.73
N GLU A 60 30.39 25.79 2.87
CA GLU A 60 29.84 26.06 1.52
C GLU A 60 29.60 24.78 0.71
N ALA A 61 30.50 23.80 0.84
CA ALA A 61 30.36 22.49 0.21
C ALA A 61 29.18 21.69 0.79
N ASP A 62 28.97 21.72 2.11
CA ASP A 62 27.80 21.10 2.74
C ASP A 62 26.51 21.76 2.27
N VAL A 63 26.47 23.10 2.18
CA VAL A 63 25.31 23.87 1.69
C VAL A 63 24.98 23.50 0.23
N LYS A 64 25.98 23.45 -0.65
CA LYS A 64 25.80 23.07 -2.05
C LYS A 64 25.26 21.64 -2.17
N ASN A 65 25.87 20.69 -1.45
CA ASN A 65 25.43 19.30 -1.43
C ASN A 65 24.01 19.16 -0.87
N ALA A 66 23.67 19.93 0.16
CA ALA A 66 22.34 19.93 0.74
C ALA A 66 21.27 20.41 -0.25
N ARG A 67 21.55 21.48 -1.00
CA ARG A 67 20.61 21.96 -2.03
C ARG A 67 20.33 20.90 -3.09
N PHE A 68 21.37 20.28 -3.65
CA PHE A 68 21.20 19.19 -4.63
C PHE A 68 20.45 18.00 -4.05
N TRP A 69 20.82 17.60 -2.83
CA TRP A 69 20.18 16.47 -2.17
C TRP A 69 18.69 16.73 -1.92
N VAL A 70 18.31 17.90 -1.38
CA VAL A 70 16.91 18.26 -1.13
C VAL A 70 16.09 18.29 -2.41
N GLN A 71 16.64 18.89 -3.48
CA GLN A 71 15.99 18.91 -4.79
C GLN A 71 15.73 17.50 -5.32
N GLU A 72 16.72 16.61 -5.20
CA GLU A 72 16.55 15.22 -5.63
C GLU A 72 15.50 14.48 -4.80
N GLN A 73 15.49 14.66 -3.47
CA GLN A 73 14.47 14.06 -2.61
C GLN A 73 13.05 14.54 -2.97
N GLN A 74 12.86 15.86 -3.20
CA GLN A 74 11.57 16.42 -3.62
C GLN A 74 11.15 15.86 -4.98
N ARG A 75 12.08 15.79 -5.94
CA ARG A 75 11.84 15.23 -7.28
C ARG A 75 11.39 13.77 -7.21
N LEU A 76 12.06 12.95 -6.40
CA LEU A 76 11.73 11.54 -6.19
C LEU A 76 10.34 11.37 -5.56
N VAL A 77 10.01 12.17 -4.54
CA VAL A 77 8.67 12.16 -3.91
C VAL A 77 7.58 12.53 -4.91
N GLN A 78 7.78 13.60 -5.69
CA GLN A 78 6.82 14.02 -6.72
C GLN A 78 6.63 12.92 -7.78
N TYR A 79 7.72 12.31 -8.24
CA TYR A 79 7.67 11.23 -9.22
C TYR A 79 6.89 10.01 -8.69
N ALA A 80 7.13 9.63 -7.42
CA ALA A 80 6.41 8.52 -6.80
C ALA A 80 4.89 8.79 -6.70
N TYR A 81 4.49 10.02 -6.35
CA TYR A 81 3.08 10.42 -6.37
C TYR A 81 2.47 10.37 -7.78
N MET A 82 3.19 10.85 -8.80
CA MET A 82 2.72 10.78 -10.19
C MET A 82 2.53 9.34 -10.67
N GLU A 83 3.49 8.44 -10.36
CA GLU A 83 3.40 7.03 -10.73
C GLU A 83 2.23 6.31 -10.02
N ASN A 84 1.96 6.65 -8.75
CA ASN A 84 0.78 6.16 -8.05
C ASN A 84 -0.52 6.69 -8.66
N GLN A 85 -0.55 7.98 -9.03
CA GLN A 85 -1.72 8.57 -9.67
C GLN A 85 -2.06 7.91 -11.01
N LYS A 86 -1.05 7.59 -11.84
CA LYS A 86 -1.24 6.81 -13.09
C LYS A 86 -1.87 5.43 -12.85
N LYS A 87 -1.74 4.90 -11.63
CA LYS A 87 -2.33 3.63 -11.19
C LYS A 87 -3.65 3.79 -10.46
N GLY A 88 -4.19 5.01 -10.43
CA GLY A 88 -5.42 5.31 -9.71
C GLY A 88 -5.25 5.24 -8.20
N LEU A 89 -4.12 5.69 -7.66
CA LEU A 89 -3.86 5.79 -6.23
C LEU A 89 -3.53 7.25 -5.89
N ILE A 90 -4.15 7.81 -4.86
CA ILE A 90 -3.95 9.17 -4.39
C ILE A 90 -3.66 9.25 -2.89
N GLY A 91 -3.08 10.38 -2.49
CA GLY A 91 -2.72 10.62 -1.11
C GLY A 91 -1.66 9.65 -0.60
N GLY A 92 -1.66 9.41 0.70
CA GLY A 92 -0.66 8.60 1.39
C GLY A 92 0.58 9.39 1.82
N CYS A 93 1.44 8.72 2.57
CA CYS A 93 2.61 9.29 3.22
C CYS A 93 3.90 8.73 2.59
N PRO A 94 4.87 9.56 2.16
CA PRO A 94 6.15 9.06 1.70
C PRO A 94 6.94 8.50 2.86
N VAL A 95 7.58 7.35 2.62
CA VAL A 95 8.38 6.69 3.64
C VAL A 95 9.80 7.24 3.61
N ILE A 96 10.18 7.89 4.70
CA ILE A 96 11.58 8.26 4.94
C ILE A 96 12.24 7.16 5.76
N LYS A 97 13.41 6.69 5.31
CA LYS A 97 14.18 5.66 6.01
C LYS A 97 14.58 6.12 7.41
N ARG A 98 14.18 5.38 8.43
CA ARG A 98 14.51 5.68 9.84
C ARG A 98 15.64 4.80 10.35
N ASN A 99 15.69 3.56 9.87
CA ASN A 99 16.70 2.57 10.26
C ASN A 99 16.87 1.52 9.14
N LYS A 100 17.79 0.57 9.35
CA LYS A 100 18.02 -0.54 8.41
C LYS A 100 16.84 -1.49 8.27
N GLY A 101 16.02 -1.66 9.33
CA GLY A 101 14.86 -2.54 9.31
C GLY A 101 13.73 -2.04 8.39
N ASP A 102 13.71 -0.75 8.04
CA ASP A 102 12.79 -0.23 7.02
C ASP A 102 13.08 -0.85 5.63
N ASP A 103 14.31 -1.28 5.33
CA ASP A 103 14.61 -1.96 4.06
C ASP A 103 13.87 -3.28 3.97
N ASP A 104 13.96 -4.13 4.99
CA ASP A 104 13.26 -5.42 5.01
C ASP A 104 11.74 -5.24 5.02
N LYS A 105 11.25 -4.20 5.70
CA LYS A 105 9.82 -3.91 5.79
C LYS A 105 9.21 -3.48 4.46
N TYR A 106 9.95 -2.69 3.68
CA TYR A 106 9.41 -2.02 2.49
C TYR A 106 9.97 -2.53 1.17
N ARG A 107 10.92 -3.48 1.17
CA ARG A 107 11.57 -4.06 -0.01
C ARG A 107 10.59 -4.46 -1.11
N ASP A 108 9.49 -5.11 -0.73
CA ASP A 108 8.51 -5.65 -1.68
C ASP A 108 7.42 -4.64 -2.06
N HIS A 109 7.48 -3.40 -1.54
CA HIS A 109 6.52 -2.37 -1.90
C HIS A 109 6.87 -1.78 -3.27
N TYR A 110 5.82 -1.44 -4.03
CA TYR A 110 5.99 -0.80 -5.32
C TYR A 110 6.76 0.52 -5.19
N GLY A 111 7.73 0.72 -6.09
CA GLY A 111 8.55 1.93 -6.14
C GLY A 111 9.72 1.95 -5.16
N TYR A 112 9.95 0.89 -4.38
CA TYR A 112 11.09 0.82 -3.45
C TYR A 112 12.44 1.06 -4.16
N ILE A 113 13.24 1.96 -3.59
CA ILE A 113 14.59 2.29 -4.03
C ILE A 113 15.57 1.66 -3.03
N PRO A 114 16.43 0.72 -3.46
CA PRO A 114 17.42 0.11 -2.59
C PRO A 114 18.54 1.09 -2.23
N ASP A 115 19.31 0.75 -1.19
CA ASP A 115 20.53 1.44 -0.77
C ASP A 115 20.38 2.92 -0.36
N CYS A 116 19.15 3.41 -0.17
CA CYS A 116 18.90 4.72 0.42
C CYS A 116 19.51 4.84 1.83
N ARG A 117 20.02 6.01 2.16
CA ARG A 117 20.56 6.34 3.49
C ARG A 117 19.45 6.63 4.49
N ILE A 118 19.74 6.52 5.78
CA ILE A 118 18.81 6.96 6.83
C ILE A 118 18.53 8.45 6.63
N GLY A 119 17.25 8.81 6.55
CA GLY A 119 16.78 10.16 6.29
C GLY A 119 16.43 10.47 4.84
N GLU A 120 16.63 9.52 3.93
CA GLU A 120 16.19 9.60 2.53
C GLU A 120 14.81 8.98 2.33
N PHE A 121 14.10 9.49 1.33
CA PHE A 121 12.90 8.88 0.78
C PHE A 121 13.27 7.59 0.05
N ILE A 122 12.56 6.50 0.37
CA ILE A 122 12.87 5.17 -0.17
C ILE A 122 12.02 4.79 -1.40
N GLY A 123 11.35 5.76 -2.02
CA GLY A 123 10.50 5.52 -3.19
C GLY A 123 9.08 5.03 -2.89
N VAL A 124 8.80 4.63 -1.63
CA VAL A 124 7.51 4.06 -1.23
C VAL A 124 6.57 5.10 -0.63
N ILE A 125 5.34 5.17 -1.14
CA ILE A 125 4.23 5.88 -0.49
C ILE A 125 3.35 4.84 0.22
N ILE A 126 2.92 5.07 1.46
CA ILE A 126 2.01 4.17 2.21
C ILE A 126 0.67 4.84 2.48
N ASN A 127 -0.34 4.06 2.88
CA ASN A 127 -1.69 4.55 3.19
C ASN A 127 -2.33 5.33 2.03
N GLN A 128 -2.02 4.92 0.81
CA GLN A 128 -2.61 5.46 -0.39
C GLN A 128 -4.08 5.01 -0.46
N ILE A 129 -4.93 5.88 -0.99
CA ILE A 129 -6.35 5.58 -1.20
C ILE A 129 -6.54 5.40 -2.71
N PRO A 130 -7.23 4.35 -3.16
CA PRO A 130 -7.61 4.24 -4.55
C PRO A 130 -8.41 5.47 -4.97
N LEU A 131 -8.04 6.08 -6.09
CA LEU A 131 -8.81 7.08 -6.84
C LEU A 131 -10.09 6.48 -7.44
N SER A 132 -10.55 5.31 -6.97
CA SER A 132 -11.94 4.92 -7.15
C SER A 132 -12.77 6.16 -6.82
N SER A 133 -13.69 6.52 -7.73
CA SER A 133 -14.73 7.49 -7.45
C SER A 133 -15.17 7.28 -6.01
N PRO A 134 -15.34 8.36 -5.19
CA PRO A 134 -15.92 8.17 -3.86
C PRO A 134 -17.08 7.21 -4.04
N ILE A 135 -17.17 6.16 -3.21
CA ILE A 135 -18.33 5.27 -3.22
C ILE A 135 -19.48 6.25 -3.26
N GLN A 136 -20.10 6.41 -4.45
CA GLN A 136 -21.19 7.34 -4.56
C GLN A 136 -22.12 6.81 -3.49
N SER A 137 -22.56 7.68 -2.57
CA SER A 137 -23.70 7.34 -1.74
C SER A 137 -24.67 6.72 -2.73
N VAL A 138 -24.90 5.42 -2.63
CA VAL A 138 -25.76 4.74 -3.57
C VAL A 138 -27.08 5.41 -3.27
N GLU A 139 -27.47 6.40 -4.09
CA GLU A 139 -28.86 6.79 -4.20
C GLU A 139 -29.53 5.45 -4.38
N SER A 140 -30.23 5.04 -3.32
CA SER A 140 -30.62 3.66 -3.10
C SER A 140 -31.20 3.17 -4.41
N ASN A 141 -30.47 2.28 -5.10
CA ASN A 141 -30.96 1.70 -6.32
C ASN A 141 -32.06 0.75 -5.84
N HIS A 142 -33.25 1.32 -5.63
CA HIS A 142 -34.27 0.78 -4.73
C HIS A 142 -34.67 -0.62 -5.22
N SER A 143 -34.63 -0.83 -6.53
CA SER A 143 -34.82 -2.13 -7.18
C SER A 143 -33.80 -3.19 -6.77
N LEU A 144 -32.50 -2.87 -6.68
CA LEU A 144 -31.46 -3.80 -6.26
C LEU A 144 -31.56 -4.10 -4.76
N TYR A 145 -31.81 -3.07 -3.95
CA TYR A 145 -32.03 -3.22 -2.52
C TYR A 145 -33.20 -4.17 -2.23
N GLU A 146 -34.37 -3.90 -2.82
CA GLU A 146 -35.55 -4.76 -2.66
C GLU A 146 -35.31 -6.18 -3.17
N SER A 147 -34.61 -6.34 -4.30
CA SER A 147 -34.25 -7.67 -4.82
C SER A 147 -33.36 -8.46 -3.85
N ILE A 148 -32.38 -7.81 -3.21
CA ILE A 148 -31.51 -8.45 -2.21
C ILE A 148 -32.30 -8.78 -0.94
N ILE A 149 -33.20 -7.91 -0.49
CA ILE A 149 -34.09 -8.17 0.65
C ILE A 149 -34.99 -9.38 0.39
N GLU A 150 -35.55 -9.50 -0.80
CA GLU A 150 -36.36 -10.67 -1.18
C GLU A 150 -35.53 -11.97 -1.22
N LEU A 151 -34.32 -11.94 -1.79
CA LEU A 151 -33.41 -13.08 -1.74
C LEU A 151 -33.03 -13.45 -0.31
N ARG A 152 -32.84 -12.46 0.57
CA ARG A 152 -32.59 -12.67 2.00
C ARG A 152 -33.74 -13.40 2.67
N LYS A 153 -34.98 -12.95 2.48
CA LYS A 153 -36.18 -13.60 3.03
C LYS A 153 -36.32 -15.04 2.57
N LYS A 154 -35.86 -15.35 1.35
CA LYS A 154 -35.90 -16.70 0.76
C LYS A 154 -34.70 -17.57 1.09
N GLY A 155 -33.71 -17.08 1.84
CA GLY A 155 -32.46 -17.82 2.14
C GLY A 155 -31.55 -18.04 0.92
N ARG A 156 -31.72 -17.24 -0.15
CA ARG A 156 -31.05 -17.41 -1.45
C ARG A 156 -30.02 -16.30 -1.73
N LEU A 157 -29.37 -15.77 -0.70
CA LEU A 157 -28.40 -14.66 -0.84
C LEU A 157 -27.23 -14.97 -1.77
N SER A 158 -26.84 -16.25 -1.92
CA SER A 158 -25.81 -16.65 -2.88
C SER A 158 -26.16 -16.30 -4.33
N GLU A 159 -27.45 -16.11 -4.65
CA GLU A 159 -27.91 -15.78 -6.00
C GLU A 159 -27.61 -14.35 -6.42
N VAL A 160 -27.32 -13.46 -5.46
CA VAL A 160 -26.85 -12.09 -5.74
C VAL A 160 -25.63 -12.14 -6.67
N PHE A 161 -24.69 -13.05 -6.39
CA PHE A 161 -23.49 -13.23 -7.20
C PHE A 161 -23.72 -14.08 -8.45
N LYS A 162 -24.80 -14.87 -8.51
CA LYS A 162 -25.10 -15.74 -9.67
C LYS A 162 -25.40 -14.90 -10.91
N ASN A 163 -26.17 -13.83 -10.76
CA ASN A 163 -26.46 -12.92 -11.88
C ASN A 163 -25.19 -12.25 -12.40
N ILE A 164 -24.33 -11.75 -11.50
CA ILE A 164 -23.04 -11.15 -11.85
C ILE A 164 -22.17 -12.17 -12.59
N LEU A 165 -22.04 -13.38 -12.05
CA LEU A 165 -21.25 -14.45 -12.66
C LEU A 165 -21.75 -14.79 -14.07
N ASN A 166 -23.06 -14.96 -14.25
CA ASN A 166 -23.65 -15.26 -15.55
C ASN A 166 -23.37 -14.14 -16.57
N THR A 167 -23.55 -12.88 -16.17
CA THR A 167 -23.24 -11.73 -17.03
C THR A 167 -21.76 -11.72 -17.43
N LEU A 168 -20.84 -11.96 -16.49
CA LEU A 168 -19.41 -12.01 -16.77
C LEU A 168 -19.04 -13.16 -17.73
N ILE A 169 -19.67 -14.34 -17.58
CA ILE A 169 -19.48 -15.47 -18.51
C ILE A 169 -19.91 -15.07 -19.92
N GLU A 170 -21.08 -14.47 -20.07
CA GLU A 170 -21.60 -14.06 -21.38
C GLU A 170 -20.76 -12.94 -22.04
N ILE A 171 -20.27 -11.98 -21.25
CA ILE A 171 -19.32 -10.97 -21.75
C ILE A 171 -18.04 -11.65 -22.21
N HIS A 172 -17.46 -12.53 -21.40
CA HIS A 172 -16.21 -13.22 -21.73
C HIS A 172 -16.31 -14.07 -23.01
N LYS A 173 -17.46 -14.72 -23.23
CA LYS A 173 -17.71 -15.47 -24.48
C LYS A 173 -17.67 -14.59 -25.72
N LYS A 174 -18.24 -13.38 -25.62
CA LYS A 174 -18.32 -12.43 -26.74
C LYS A 174 -16.99 -11.72 -26.96
N THR A 175 -16.39 -11.26 -25.87
CA THR A 175 -15.13 -10.52 -25.85
C THR A 175 -14.29 -11.01 -24.66
N PRO A 176 -13.27 -11.86 -24.89
CA PRO A 176 -12.46 -12.38 -23.81
C PRO A 176 -11.74 -11.27 -23.04
N PHE A 177 -11.94 -11.25 -21.73
CA PHE A 177 -11.19 -10.38 -20.82
C PHE A 177 -9.68 -10.58 -20.93
N THR A 178 -8.96 -9.46 -20.90
CA THR A 178 -7.51 -9.39 -20.75
C THR A 178 -7.07 -9.72 -19.33
N MET A 179 -5.78 -10.01 -19.14
CA MET A 179 -5.22 -10.26 -17.80
C MET A 179 -5.40 -9.09 -16.83
N LYS A 180 -5.38 -7.84 -17.34
CA LYS A 180 -5.61 -6.65 -16.51
C LYS A 180 -7.06 -6.56 -16.03
N GLU A 181 -8.01 -6.88 -16.90
CA GLU A 181 -9.43 -6.90 -16.54
C GLU A 181 -9.75 -8.03 -15.56
N TRP A 182 -9.15 -9.21 -15.75
CA TRP A 182 -9.26 -10.30 -14.77
C TRP A 182 -8.74 -9.90 -13.39
N PHE A 183 -7.59 -9.21 -13.34
CA PHE A 183 -7.05 -8.71 -12.08
C PHE A 183 -7.97 -7.65 -11.45
N SER A 184 -8.55 -6.75 -12.24
CA SER A 184 -9.52 -5.76 -11.75
C SER A 184 -10.77 -6.42 -11.14
N LEU A 185 -11.35 -7.41 -11.82
CA LEU A 185 -12.48 -8.20 -11.29
C LEU A 185 -12.12 -8.95 -10.01
N PHE A 186 -10.90 -9.49 -9.92
CA PHE A 186 -10.39 -10.14 -8.72
C PHE A 186 -10.31 -9.19 -7.53
N LEU A 187 -9.86 -7.94 -7.74
CA LEU A 187 -9.84 -6.92 -6.68
C LEU A 187 -11.24 -6.63 -6.16
N GLY A 188 -12.23 -6.43 -7.05
CA GLY A 188 -13.62 -6.23 -6.64
C GLY A 188 -14.21 -7.41 -5.85
N ASN A 189 -13.88 -8.65 -6.24
CA ASN A 189 -14.26 -9.83 -5.47
C ASN A 189 -13.64 -9.84 -4.07
N LYS A 190 -12.38 -9.39 -3.94
CA LYS A 190 -11.70 -9.27 -2.65
C LYS A 190 -12.36 -8.24 -1.74
N ASP A 191 -12.84 -7.12 -2.27
CA ASP A 191 -13.55 -6.11 -1.47
C ASP A 191 -14.86 -6.67 -0.89
N CYS A 192 -15.64 -7.40 -1.68
CA CYS A 192 -16.84 -8.10 -1.18
C CYS A 192 -16.50 -9.10 -0.08
N PHE A 193 -15.41 -9.85 -0.24
CA PHE A 193 -14.95 -10.80 0.77
C PHE A 193 -14.50 -10.09 2.06
N LEU A 194 -13.75 -9.00 1.95
CA LEU A 194 -13.30 -8.20 3.10
C LEU A 194 -14.48 -7.61 3.87
N LEU A 195 -15.54 -7.16 3.19
CA LEU A 195 -16.78 -6.76 3.83
C LEU A 195 -17.40 -7.90 4.66
N ILE A 196 -17.51 -9.10 4.09
CA ILE A 196 -18.05 -10.27 4.80
C ILE A 196 -17.21 -10.57 6.03
N ALA A 197 -15.88 -10.61 5.90
CA ALA A 197 -14.97 -10.90 7.01
C ALA A 197 -15.06 -9.83 8.10
N ALA A 198 -15.05 -8.55 7.73
CA ALA A 198 -15.14 -7.43 8.67
C ALA A 198 -16.49 -7.39 9.42
N ALA A 199 -17.60 -7.65 8.72
CA ALA A 199 -18.94 -7.60 9.31
C ALA A 199 -19.28 -8.86 10.13
N SER A 200 -18.76 -10.03 9.75
CA SER A 200 -19.07 -11.30 10.41
C SER A 200 -18.09 -11.71 11.51
N GLY A 201 -16.85 -11.18 11.47
CA GLY A 201 -15.76 -11.57 12.37
C GLY A 201 -15.05 -12.88 12.01
N TYR A 202 -15.50 -13.58 10.96
CA TYR A 202 -14.90 -14.84 10.51
C TYR A 202 -13.81 -14.62 9.45
N LYS A 203 -12.81 -15.51 9.42
CA LYS A 203 -11.75 -15.53 8.41
C LYS A 203 -12.17 -16.35 7.19
N GLN A 204 -11.45 -16.18 6.08
CA GLN A 204 -11.71 -16.94 4.84
C GLN A 204 -11.70 -18.44 5.07
N ASN A 205 -10.70 -18.91 5.83
CA ASN A 205 -10.54 -20.34 6.13
C ASN A 205 -11.72 -20.91 6.93
N ASP A 206 -12.42 -20.09 7.71
CA ASP A 206 -13.58 -20.54 8.47
C ASP A 206 -14.75 -20.85 7.52
N PHE A 207 -14.97 -19.98 6.52
CA PHE A 207 -15.95 -20.23 5.47
C PHE A 207 -15.56 -21.38 4.54
N GLU A 208 -14.27 -21.52 4.22
CA GLU A 208 -13.78 -22.61 3.37
C GLU A 208 -14.01 -24.00 4.00
N LYS A 209 -13.86 -24.11 5.33
CA LYS A 209 -14.16 -25.35 6.07
C LYS A 209 -15.65 -25.71 6.08
N MET A 210 -16.53 -24.75 5.86
CA MET A 210 -17.99 -24.98 5.78
C MET A 210 -18.43 -25.46 4.39
N LEU A 211 -17.55 -25.43 3.39
CA LEU A 211 -17.86 -25.92 2.05
C LEU A 211 -17.97 -27.45 2.06
N GLN A 212 -18.89 -27.98 1.26
CA GLN A 212 -18.97 -29.42 1.01
C GLN A 212 -17.68 -29.94 0.34
N ASP A 213 -17.32 -31.18 0.63
CA ASP A 213 -16.25 -31.88 -0.06
C ASP A 213 -16.45 -31.78 -1.59
N ASN A 214 -15.38 -31.46 -2.31
CA ASN A 214 -15.36 -31.26 -3.76
C ASN A 214 -16.14 -30.05 -4.30
N HIS A 215 -16.73 -29.18 -3.48
CA HIS A 215 -17.48 -28.00 -3.94
C HIS A 215 -16.69 -27.18 -4.99
N ARG A 216 -15.39 -26.94 -4.73
CA ARG A 216 -14.51 -26.20 -5.64
C ARG A 216 -14.36 -26.90 -6.99
N ALA A 217 -14.12 -28.21 -7.00
CA ALA A 217 -13.91 -28.99 -8.23
C ALA A 217 -15.18 -28.99 -9.09
N VAL A 218 -16.34 -29.21 -8.47
CA VAL A 218 -17.65 -29.19 -9.14
C VAL A 218 -17.91 -27.81 -9.76
N ARG A 219 -17.76 -26.74 -8.98
CA ARG A 219 -17.99 -25.37 -9.48
C ARG A 219 -17.04 -24.98 -10.61
N LEU A 220 -15.76 -25.32 -10.53
CA LEU A 220 -14.82 -25.07 -11.62
C LEU A 220 -15.20 -25.82 -12.91
N SER A 221 -15.65 -27.07 -12.79
CA SER A 221 -16.09 -27.87 -13.93
C SER A 221 -17.27 -27.21 -14.65
N LEU A 222 -18.29 -26.78 -13.88
CA LEU A 222 -19.47 -26.09 -14.41
C LEU A 222 -19.10 -24.77 -15.11
N ILE A 223 -18.24 -23.95 -14.51
CA ILE A 223 -17.80 -22.67 -15.10
C ILE A 223 -17.00 -22.92 -16.39
N LYS A 224 -16.08 -23.90 -16.40
CA LYS A 224 -15.30 -24.26 -17.59
C LYS A 224 -16.20 -24.73 -18.73
N LYS A 225 -17.24 -25.52 -18.41
CA LYS A 225 -18.24 -25.94 -19.39
C LYS A 225 -18.99 -24.73 -19.94
N ALA A 226 -19.48 -23.87 -19.06
CA ALA A 226 -20.24 -22.70 -19.43
C ALA A 226 -19.46 -21.72 -20.33
N ILE A 227 -18.17 -21.49 -20.07
CA ILE A 227 -17.32 -20.64 -20.92
C ILE A 227 -17.13 -21.25 -22.32
N LYS A 228 -17.10 -22.57 -22.44
CA LYS A 228 -16.92 -23.28 -23.72
C LYS A 228 -18.20 -23.39 -24.55
N ASP A 229 -19.37 -23.46 -23.90
CA ASP A 229 -20.65 -23.55 -24.58
C ASP A 229 -20.97 -22.24 -25.33
N LYS A 230 -21.13 -22.33 -26.66
CA LYS A 230 -21.46 -21.17 -27.52
C LYS A 230 -22.92 -20.71 -27.42
N SER A 231 -23.76 -21.41 -26.66
CA SER A 231 -25.14 -21.02 -26.39
C SER A 231 -25.21 -20.06 -25.18
N PRO A 232 -26.19 -19.14 -25.13
CA PRO A 232 -26.39 -18.28 -23.96
C PRO A 232 -26.66 -19.14 -22.72
N ALA A 233 -25.90 -18.90 -21.65
CA ALA A 233 -25.88 -19.75 -20.47
C ALA A 233 -27.13 -19.56 -19.59
N ASN A 234 -28.14 -20.41 -19.78
CA ASN A 234 -29.10 -20.74 -18.72
C ASN A 234 -28.47 -21.77 -17.78
N LEU A 235 -27.55 -21.34 -16.91
CA LEU A 235 -26.97 -22.23 -15.90
C LEU A 235 -27.94 -22.48 -14.74
N LEU A 236 -28.67 -23.59 -14.89
CA LEU A 236 -29.13 -24.53 -13.86
C LEU A 236 -29.52 -23.90 -12.51
N VAL A 237 -30.83 -23.71 -12.35
CA VAL A 237 -31.49 -23.79 -11.04
C VAL A 237 -31.54 -25.28 -10.72
N GLU A 238 -30.56 -25.78 -9.97
CA GLU A 238 -30.74 -27.03 -9.24
C GLU A 238 -31.00 -26.66 -7.78
N GLY A 239 -32.01 -27.32 -7.23
CA GLY A 239 -32.81 -26.92 -6.05
C GLY A 239 -32.07 -26.86 -4.73
#